data_AF-A0A2T1A2K4-F1
#
_entry.id   AF-A0A2T1A2K4-F1
#
_cell.length_a   1.000
_cell.length_b   1.000
_cell.length_c   1.000
_cell.angle_alpha   90.00
_cell.angle_beta   90.00
_cell.angle_gamma   90.00
#
_symmetry.space_group_name_H-M   'P 1'
#
loop_
_entity.id
_entity.type
_entity.pdbx_description
1 polymer ?
#
loop_
_entity_poly.entity_id
_entity_poly.type
_entity_poly.pdbx_seq_one_letter_code
_entity_poly.pdbx_strand_id
1 'polypeptide(L)'
;MPTWLILALAVAIVVLAAFLTAYLRVRRDQNKSFAPAIRAVRARLEAVTYEIDTSPVDVDTSEAAGIRDTAEALLATAEDRRSARVCGRADQLLLRAERALLTARSGVAHDGKQGGK
;
A
#
# COMPACT_ATOMS: atom_id res chain seq x y z
N MET A 1 -2.69 54.68 17.30
CA MET A 1 -2.21 53.45 16.61
C MET A 1 -2.42 53.62 15.12
N PRO A 2 -1.44 53.31 14.25
CA PRO A 2 -1.53 53.68 12.85
C PRO A 2 -2.45 52.72 12.10
N THR A 3 -3.54 53.25 11.55
CA THR A 3 -4.57 52.51 10.79
C THR A 3 -4.01 51.75 9.58
N TRP A 4 -2.91 52.22 8.99
CA TRP A 4 -2.20 51.56 7.90
C TRP A 4 -1.56 50.21 8.32
N LEU A 5 -1.18 50.08 9.59
CA LEU A 5 -0.59 48.85 10.13
C LEU A 5 -1.64 47.74 10.29
N ILE A 6 -2.86 48.12 10.65
CA ILE A 6 -4.03 47.21 10.71
C ILE A 6 -4.38 46.73 9.30
N LEU A 7 -4.37 47.64 8.32
CA LEU A 7 -4.71 47.33 6.94
C LEU A 7 -3.67 46.40 6.30
N ALA A 8 -2.38 46.65 6.55
CA ALA A 8 -1.30 45.76 6.11
C ALA A 8 -1.39 44.36 6.74
N LEU A 9 -1.70 44.27 8.03
CA LEU A 9 -1.90 42.99 8.72
C LEU A 9 -3.08 42.21 8.14
N ALA A 10 -4.20 42.88 7.87
CA ALA A 10 -5.38 42.27 7.28
C ALA A 10 -5.08 41.68 5.89
N VAL A 11 -4.35 42.42 5.04
CA VAL A 11 -3.93 41.93 3.72
C VAL A 11 -3.00 40.72 3.85
N ALA A 12 -2.03 40.77 4.77
CA ALA A 12 -1.12 39.65 5.00
C ALA A 12 -1.85 38.36 5.42
N ILE A 13 -2.85 38.48 6.30
CA ILE A 13 -3.67 37.34 6.75
C ILE A 13 -4.47 36.74 5.58
N VAL A 14 -5.07 37.59 4.73
CA VAL A 14 -5.84 37.12 3.56
C VAL A 14 -4.94 36.38 2.57
N VAL A 15 -3.74 36.91 2.30
CA VAL A 15 -2.76 36.27 1.41
C VAL A 15 -2.28 34.94 1.99
N LEU A 16 -1.98 34.90 3.30
CA LEU A 16 -1.55 33.67 3.98
C LEU A 16 -2.66 32.61 3.95
N ALA A 17 -3.91 33.00 4.21
CA ALA A 17 -5.05 32.10 4.18
C ALA A 17 -5.30 31.54 2.77
N ALA A 18 -5.19 32.37 1.73
CA ALA A 18 -5.32 31.95 0.35
C ALA A 18 -4.20 30.95 -0.04
N PHE A 19 -2.96 31.24 0.34
CA PHE A 19 -1.82 30.35 0.10
C PHE A 19 -1.98 29.01 0.83
N LEU A 20 -2.37 29.03 2.10
CA LEU A 20 -2.61 27.83 2.90
C LEU A 20 -3.74 26.99 2.29
N THR A 21 -4.82 27.62 1.83
CA THR A 21 -5.96 26.94 1.20
C THR A 21 -5.54 26.26 -0.11
N ALA A 22 -4.77 26.95 -0.95
CA ALA A 22 -4.24 26.38 -2.20
C ALA A 22 -3.29 25.21 -1.92
N TYR A 23 -2.38 25.36 -0.95
CA TYR A 23 -1.46 24.30 -0.53
C TYR A 23 -2.20 23.06 -0.02
N LEU A 24 -3.20 23.25 0.85
CA LEU A 24 -4.01 22.16 1.38
C LEU A 24 -4.83 21.46 0.30
N ARG A 25 -5.32 22.20 -0.71
CA ARG A 25 -6.06 21.63 -1.84
C ARG A 25 -5.18 20.71 -2.68
N VAL A 26 -3.98 21.17 -3.04
CA VAL A 26 -3.00 20.35 -3.77
C VAL A 26 -2.63 19.10 -2.96
N ARG A 27 -2.37 19.24 -1.65
CA ARG A 27 -2.08 18.09 -0.78
C ARG A 27 -3.25 17.10 -0.69
N ARG A 28 -4.49 17.61 -0.67
CA ARG A 28 -5.71 16.79 -0.61
C ARG A 28 -5.98 16.05 -1.91
N ASP A 29 -5.70 16.67 -3.05
CA ASP A 29 -5.87 16.03 -4.36
C ASP A 29 -4.79 14.98 -4.61
N GLN A 30 -3.54 15.22 -4.18
CA GLN A 30 -2.49 14.20 -4.15
C GLN A 30 -2.90 13.01 -3.26
N ASN A 31 -3.48 13.27 -2.08
CA ASN A 31 -4.01 12.22 -1.21
C ASN A 31 -5.15 11.40 -1.82
N LYS A 32 -6.07 12.03 -2.56
CA LYS A 32 -7.17 11.34 -3.22
C LYS A 32 -6.69 10.38 -4.30
N SER A 33 -5.61 10.72 -4.99
CA SER A 33 -4.96 9.80 -5.94
C SER A 33 -4.23 8.66 -5.24
N PHE A 34 -3.83 8.84 -3.98
CA PHE A 34 -2.97 7.91 -3.25
C PHE A 34 -3.73 6.87 -2.42
N ALA A 35 -4.85 7.28 -1.82
CA ALA A 35 -5.73 6.42 -1.05
C ALA A 35 -6.25 5.17 -1.80
N PRO A 36 -6.66 5.23 -3.09
CA PRO A 36 -7.14 4.04 -3.79
C PRO A 36 -6.02 3.03 -4.06
N ALA A 37 -4.80 3.49 -4.33
CA ALA A 37 -3.65 2.62 -4.55
C ALA A 37 -3.29 1.84 -3.26
N ILE A 38 -3.21 2.53 -2.12
CA ILE A 38 -2.95 1.87 -0.82
C ILE A 38 -4.04 0.83 -0.51
N ARG A 39 -5.31 1.17 -0.73
CA ARG A 39 -6.42 0.22 -0.50
C ARG A 39 -6.31 -1.02 -1.39
N ALA A 40 -5.93 -0.87 -2.65
CA ALA A 40 -5.75 -2.01 -3.55
C ALA A 40 -4.60 -2.93 -3.10
N VAL A 41 -3.46 -2.36 -2.71
CA VAL A 41 -2.32 -3.13 -2.21
C VAL A 41 -2.66 -3.81 -0.88
N ARG A 42 -3.40 -3.14 0.01
CA ARG A 42 -3.87 -3.72 1.27
C ARG A 42 -4.83 -4.90 1.06
N ALA A 43 -5.77 -4.77 0.13
CA ALA A 43 -6.68 -5.87 -0.21
C ALA A 43 -5.92 -7.10 -0.76
N ARG A 44 -4.85 -6.87 -1.54
CA ARG A 44 -3.95 -7.95 -2.00
C ARG A 44 -3.17 -8.58 -0.85
N LEU A 45 -2.67 -7.78 0.09
CA LEU A 45 -1.99 -8.29 1.28
C LEU A 45 -2.92 -9.19 2.11
N GLU A 46 -4.17 -8.76 2.29
CA GLU A 46 -5.20 -9.56 2.98
C GLU A 46 -5.50 -10.87 2.23
N ALA A 47 -5.61 -10.83 0.89
CA ALA A 47 -5.83 -12.02 0.08
C ALA A 47 -4.65 -13.02 0.16
N VAL A 48 -3.41 -12.53 0.08
CA VAL A 48 -2.19 -13.34 0.24
C VAL A 48 -2.12 -13.93 1.65
N THR A 49 -2.45 -13.14 2.68
CA THR A 49 -2.46 -13.61 4.07
C THR A 49 -3.49 -14.72 4.26
N TYR A 50 -4.70 -14.53 3.73
CA TYR A 50 -5.74 -15.55 3.77
C TYR A 50 -5.32 -16.84 3.06
N GLU A 51 -4.72 -16.74 1.87
CA GLU A 51 -4.23 -17.92 1.14
C GLU A 51 -3.09 -18.63 1.88
N ILE A 52 -2.18 -17.90 2.55
CA ILE A 52 -1.14 -18.51 3.40
C ILE A 52 -1.78 -19.24 4.59
N ASP A 53 -2.71 -18.59 5.29
CA ASP A 53 -3.33 -19.13 6.51
C ASP A 53 -4.28 -20.31 6.22
N THR A 54 -4.88 -20.35 5.02
CA THR A 54 -5.83 -21.40 4.63
C THR A 54 -5.26 -22.46 3.69
N SER A 55 -4.03 -22.28 3.22
CA SER A 55 -3.37 -23.28 2.36
C SER A 55 -3.12 -24.57 3.15
N PRO A 56 -3.66 -25.72 2.71
CA PRO A 56 -3.37 -27.02 3.31
C PRO A 56 -1.95 -27.53 2.97
N VAL A 57 -1.27 -26.83 2.07
CA VAL A 57 0.12 -27.07 1.68
C VAL A 57 0.97 -26.16 2.55
N ASP A 58 1.95 -26.73 3.26
CA ASP A 58 3.12 -26.00 3.78
C ASP A 58 3.89 -25.45 2.56
N VAL A 59 3.34 -24.44 1.91
CA VAL A 59 3.97 -23.75 0.78
C VAL A 59 5.14 -23.02 1.40
N ASP A 60 6.31 -23.69 1.44
CA ASP A 60 7.61 -23.16 1.88
C ASP A 60 7.41 -21.90 2.73
N THR A 61 6.91 -22.12 3.96
CA THR A 61 6.33 -21.12 4.86
C THR A 61 7.28 -19.96 5.18
N SER A 62 8.52 -20.00 4.69
CA SER A 62 9.51 -18.93 4.75
C SER A 62 9.40 -17.89 3.63
N GLU A 63 9.15 -18.24 2.36
CA GLU A 63 9.27 -17.25 1.27
C GLU A 63 8.00 -16.41 1.13
N ALA A 64 6.81 -17.04 1.08
CA ALA A 64 5.55 -16.31 0.96
C ALA A 64 5.23 -15.49 2.23
N ALA A 65 5.49 -16.05 3.42
CA ALA A 65 5.32 -15.31 4.68
C ALA A 65 6.36 -14.18 4.83
N GLY A 66 7.62 -14.41 4.42
CA GLY A 66 8.63 -13.35 4.41
C GLY A 66 8.29 -12.22 3.44
N ILE A 67 7.71 -12.55 2.28
CA ILE A 67 7.22 -11.55 1.32
C ILE A 67 6.00 -10.79 1.89
N ARG A 68 5.07 -11.49 2.57
CA ARG A 68 3.94 -10.86 3.27
C ARG A 68 4.43 -9.83 4.29
N ASP A 69 5.32 -10.23 5.20
CA ASP A 69 5.83 -9.35 6.27
C ASP A 69 6.58 -8.15 5.69
N THR A 70 7.36 -8.37 4.62
CA THR A 70 8.07 -7.29 3.91
C THR A 70 7.09 -6.34 3.20
N ALA A 71 6.04 -6.87 2.58
CA ALA A 71 5.01 -6.07 1.92
C ALA A 71 4.19 -5.26 2.93
N GLU A 72 3.87 -5.82 4.09
CA GLU A 72 3.20 -5.13 5.19
C GLU A 72 4.03 -3.97 5.73
N ALA A 73 5.32 -4.20 6.00
CA ALA A 73 6.24 -3.15 6.44
C ALA A 73 6.39 -2.02 5.41
N LEU A 74 6.42 -2.37 4.11
CA LEU A 74 6.46 -1.40 3.03
C LEU A 74 5.13 -0.65 2.87
N LEU A 75 3.99 -1.31 3.07
CA LEU A 75 2.68 -0.66 3.05
C LEU A 75 2.54 0.35 4.19
N ALA A 76 2.93 -0.03 5.41
CA ALA A 76 2.97 0.88 6.56
C ALA A 76 3.87 2.09 6.31
N THR A 77 5.05 1.86 5.71
CA THR A 77 5.96 2.95 5.30
C THR A 77 5.38 3.82 4.19
N ALA A 78 4.65 3.22 3.24
CA ALA A 78 4.00 3.94 2.15
C ALA A 78 2.82 4.79 2.63
N GLU A 79 2.08 4.34 3.64
CA GLU A 79 1.03 5.10 4.33
C GLU A 79 1.61 6.30 5.09
N ASP A 80 2.67 6.06 5.88
CA ASP A 80 3.32 7.09 6.69
C ASP A 80 3.98 8.17 5.81
N ARG A 81 4.72 7.75 4.78
CA ARG A 81 5.44 8.67 3.88
C ARG A 81 4.64 9.13 2.66
N ARG A 82 3.42 8.62 2.46
CA ARG A 82 2.60 8.83 1.24
C ARG A 82 3.40 8.68 -0.06
N SER A 83 4.18 7.60 -0.15
CA SER A 83 5.17 7.43 -1.21
C SER A 83 4.71 6.43 -2.28
N ALA A 84 4.45 6.94 -3.49
CA ALA A 84 4.05 6.17 -4.69
C ALA A 84 4.98 5.00 -4.97
N ARG A 85 6.28 5.26 -4.83
CA ARG A 85 7.33 4.30 -5.15
C ARG A 85 7.35 3.15 -4.15
N VAL A 86 7.14 3.44 -2.87
CA VAL A 86 7.12 2.42 -1.81
C VAL A 86 5.85 1.56 -1.93
N CYS A 87 4.70 2.19 -2.22
CA CYS A 87 3.45 1.49 -2.49
C CYS A 87 3.57 0.55 -3.70
N GLY A 88 4.16 1.01 -4.80
CA GLY A 88 4.37 0.18 -6.00
C GLY A 88 5.34 -0.98 -5.76
N ARG A 89 6.33 -0.80 -4.89
CA ARG A 89 7.27 -1.87 -4.51
C ARG A 89 6.59 -2.93 -3.65
N ALA A 90 5.71 -2.53 -2.72
CA ALA A 90 4.89 -3.46 -1.96
C ALA A 90 3.96 -4.26 -2.89
N ASP A 91 3.35 -3.61 -3.88
CA ASP A 91 2.48 -4.27 -4.86
C ASP A 91 3.22 -5.34 -5.70
N GLN A 92 4.43 -5.02 -6.17
CA GLN A 92 5.27 -5.97 -6.92
C GLN A 92 5.66 -7.20 -6.08
N LEU A 93 5.90 -7.00 -4.79
CA LEU A 93 6.20 -8.09 -3.87
C LEU A 93 4.98 -8.98 -3.66
N LEU A 94 3.80 -8.41 -3.46
CA LEU A 94 2.56 -9.19 -3.33
C LEU A 94 2.23 -9.99 -4.60
N LEU A 95 2.43 -9.42 -5.79
CA LEU A 95 2.28 -10.15 -7.05
C LEU A 95 3.24 -11.35 -7.16
N ARG A 96 4.43 -11.25 -6.57
CA ARG A 96 5.40 -12.35 -6.53
C ARG A 96 4.94 -13.44 -5.56
N ALA A 97 4.42 -13.07 -4.39
CA ALA A 97 3.84 -14.01 -3.43
C ALA A 97 2.64 -14.75 -4.02
N GLU A 98 1.71 -14.06 -4.68
CA GLU A 98 0.57 -14.68 -5.35
C GLU A 98 1.02 -15.73 -6.38
N ARG A 99 2.05 -15.44 -7.18
CA ARG A 99 2.60 -16.40 -8.16
C ARG A 99 3.24 -17.60 -7.50
N ALA A 100 3.97 -17.40 -6.41
CA ALA A 100 4.57 -18.49 -5.64
C ALA A 100 3.47 -19.43 -5.09
N LEU A 101 2.41 -18.87 -4.50
CA LEU A 101 1.26 -19.62 -4.00
C LEU A 101 0.54 -20.39 -5.12
N LEU A 102 0.31 -19.77 -6.28
CA LEU A 102 -0.30 -20.42 -7.44
C LEU A 102 0.56 -21.58 -7.97
N THR A 103 1.87 -21.38 -8.03
CA THR A 103 2.81 -22.41 -8.50
C THR A 103 2.80 -23.61 -7.56
N ALA A 104 2.88 -23.38 -6.25
CA ALA A 104 2.81 -24.43 -5.24
C ALA A 104 1.49 -25.20 -5.31
N ARG A 105 0.36 -24.51 -5.46
CA ARG A 105 -0.96 -25.13 -5.65
C ARG A 105 -1.03 -26.00 -6.91
N SER A 106 -0.42 -25.54 -8.01
CA SER A 106 -0.41 -26.27 -9.29
C SER A 106 0.53 -27.49 -9.28
N GLY A 107 1.63 -27.44 -8.52
CA GLY A 107 2.56 -28.57 -8.37
C GLY A 107 1.92 -29.77 -7.66
N VAL A 108 1.07 -29.53 -6.66
CA VAL A 108 0.34 -30.57 -5.92
C VAL A 108 -0.67 -31.32 -6.80
N ALA A 109 -1.26 -30.66 -7.79
CA ALA A 109 -2.23 -31.30 -8.68
C ALA A 109 -1.62 -32.41 -9.55
N HIS A 110 -0.29 -32.40 -9.75
CA HIS A 110 0.39 -33.39 -10.57
C HIS A 110 0.91 -34.60 -9.79
N ASP A 111 1.12 -34.48 -8.47
CA ASP A 111 1.71 -35.56 -7.65
C ASP A 111 0.66 -36.53 -7.07
N GLY A 112 -0.63 -36.14 -7.06
CA GLY A 112 -1.73 -36.98 -6.59
C GLY A 112 -2.13 -38.14 -7.51
N LYS A 113 -1.42 -38.40 -8.62
CA LYS A 113 -1.79 -39.41 -9.63
C LYS A 113 -0.81 -40.59 -9.79
N GLN A 114 0.13 -40.77 -8.86
CA GLN A 114 1.05 -41.92 -8.85
C GLN A 114 1.02 -42.64 -7.51
N GLY A 115 -0.08 -43.35 -7.23
CA GLY A 115 -0.21 -44.13 -6.00
C GLY A 115 -1.34 -45.14 -6.08
N GLY A 116 -1.31 -46.01 -7.10
CA GLY A 116 -2.28 -47.08 -7.27
C GLY A 116 -1.72 -48.17 -8.18
N LYS A 117 -0.88 -49.03 -7.61
CA LYS A 117 -0.62 -50.39 -8.11
C LYS A 117 -1.00 -51.36 -7.01
#